data_AF-A0A8V5GLQ4-F1
#
_entry.id   AF-A0A8V5GLQ4-F1
#
_cell.length_a   1.000
_cell.length_b   1.000
_cell.length_c   1.000
_cell.angle_alpha   90.00
_cell.angle_beta   90.00
_cell.angle_gamma   90.00
#
_symmetry.space_group_name_H-M   'P 1'
#
loop_
_entity.id
_entity.type
_entity.pdbx_description
1 polymer ?
#
loop_
_entity_poly.entity_id
_entity_poly.type
_entity_poly.pdbx_seq_one_letter_code
_entity_poly.pdbx_strand_id
1 'polypeptide(L)' 'VIRQPPTVICYICGREYGTKSISIHEPQCLKKWHQENALLPKHLRRPEPKKPEVTPVQ' A
#
# COMPACT_ATOMS: atom_id res chain seq x y z
N VAL A 1 -18.64 -8.15 -23.54
CA VAL A 1 -18.32 -7.66 -22.18
C VAL A 1 -16.82 -7.47 -22.10
N ILE A 2 -16.32 -6.24 -21.98
CA ILE A 2 -14.88 -5.98 -21.78
C ILE A 2 -14.56 -6.37 -20.33
N ARG A 3 -13.77 -7.43 -20.13
CA ARG A 3 -13.30 -7.82 -18.79
C ARG A 3 -12.19 -6.84 -18.39
N GLN A 4 -12.44 -6.02 -17.37
CA GLN A 4 -11.39 -5.19 -16.80
C GLN A 4 -10.35 -6.07 -16.11
N PRO A 5 -9.05 -5.73 -16.19
CA PRO A 5 -8.02 -6.45 -15.46
C PRO A 5 -8.26 -6.39 -13.95
N PRO A 6 -7.87 -7.42 -13.18
CA PRO A 6 -7.97 -7.38 -11.73
C PRO A 6 -7.12 -6.25 -11.15
N THR A 7 -7.70 -5.49 -10.22
CA THR A 7 -7.04 -4.44 -9.45
C THR A 7 -6.88 -4.85 -7.98
N VAL A 8 -5.92 -4.22 -7.31
CA VAL A 8 -5.61 -4.38 -5.88
C VAL A 8 -5.48 -3.00 -5.26
N ILE A 9 -6.02 -2.84 -4.06
CA ILE A 9 -5.92 -1.59 -3.30
C ILE A 9 -4.61 -1.60 -2.50
N CYS A 10 -3.83 -0.53 -2.60
CA CYS A 10 -2.63 -0.34 -1.78
C CYS A 10 -3.03 -0.15 -0.31
N TYR A 11 -2.58 -1.04 0.57
CA TYR A 11 -2.89 -1.00 2.01
C TYR A 11 -2.27 0.20 2.75
N ILE A 12 -1.33 0.92 2.11
CA ILE A 12 -0.67 2.11 2.68
C ILE A 12 -1.44 3.39 2.35
N CYS A 13 -1.86 3.56 1.09
CA CYS A 13 -2.45 4.82 0.62
C CYS A 13 -3.89 4.72 0.08
N GLY A 14 -4.49 3.52 0.05
CA GLY A 14 -5.88 3.31 -0.35
C GLY A 14 -6.17 3.48 -1.85
N ARG A 15 -5.15 3.66 -2.70
CA ARG A 15 -5.32 3.78 -4.15
C ARG A 15 -5.33 2.42 -4.86
N GLU A 16 -6.06 2.34 -5.96
CA GLU A 16 -6.15 1.15 -6.80
C GLU A 16 -4.99 1.05 -7.80
N TYR A 17 -4.44 -0.15 -7.93
CA TYR A 17 -3.37 -0.48 -8.86
C TYR A 17 -3.67 -1.81 -9.55
N GLY A 18 -3.11 -2.03 -10.73
CA GLY A 18 -3.12 -3.36 -11.34
C GLY A 18 -2.24 -4.33 -10.55
N THR A 19 -2.55 -5.62 -10.62
CA THR A 19 -1.81 -6.69 -9.90
C THR A 19 -0.30 -6.72 -10.20
N LYS A 20 0.14 -6.22 -11.36
CA LYS A 20 1.57 -6.11 -11.70
C LYS A 20 2.19 -4.81 -11.19
N SER A 21 1.45 -3.70 -11.25
CA SER A 21 1.98 -2.39 -10.86
C SER A 21 2.01 -2.20 -9.34
N ILE A 22 1.15 -2.89 -8.58
CA ILE A 22 1.14 -2.83 -7.13
C ILE A 22 2.48 -3.25 -6.51
N SER A 23 3.14 -4.29 -7.05
CA SER A 23 4.45 -4.76 -6.57
C SER A 23 5.57 -3.73 -6.71
N ILE A 24 5.43 -2.81 -7.67
CA ILE A 24 6.37 -1.70 -7.90
C ILE A 24 5.97 -0.49 -7.04
N HIS A 25 4.67 -0.29 -6.85
CA HIS A 25 4.12 0.82 -6.10
C HIS A 25 4.33 0.69 -4.58
N GLU A 26 3.99 -0.45 -3.97
CA GLU A 26 4.06 -0.68 -2.52
C GLU A 26 5.41 -0.25 -1.89
N PRO A 27 6.59 -0.69 -2.39
CA PRO A 27 7.86 -0.28 -1.78
C PRO A 27 8.11 1.23 -1.89
N GLN A 28 7.68 1.87 -2.99
CA GLN A 28 7.80 3.32 -3.17
C GLN A 28 6.85 4.08 -2.24
N CYS A 29 5.62 3.58 -2.08
CA CYS A 29 4.63 4.15 -1.18
C CYS A 29 5.07 4.05 0.28
N LEU A 30 5.65 2.91 0.68
CA LEU A 30 6.17 2.69 2.03
C LEU A 30 7.34 3.63 2.33
N LYS A 31 8.28 3.78 1.38
CA LYS A 31 9.38 4.74 1.50
C LYS A 31 8.88 6.17 1.72
N LYS A 32 7.88 6.60 0.94
CA LYS A 32 7.27 7.93 1.10
C LYS A 32 6.59 8.06 2.47
N TRP A 33 5.83 7.05 2.89
CA TRP A 33 5.19 7.02 4.20
C TRP A 33 6.20 7.17 5.34
N HIS A 34 7.35 6.49 5.29
CA HIS A 34 8.40 6.65 6.30
C HIS A 34 8.94 8.06 6.38
N GLN A 35 9.16 8.71 5.23
CA GLN A 35 9.63 10.08 5.17
C GLN A 35 8.61 11.04 5.81
N GLU A 36 7.34 10.94 5.43
CA GLU A 36 6.26 11.75 6.00
C GLU A 36 6.11 11.50 7.50
N ASN A 37 6.16 10.24 7.94
CA ASN A 37 6.05 9.86 9.34
C ASN A 37 7.26 10.31 10.18
N ALA A 38 8.47 10.33 9.60
CA ALA A 38 9.67 10.82 10.29
C ALA A 38 9.63 12.33 10.55
N LEU A 39 8.97 13.10 9.68
CA LEU A 39 8.76 14.54 9.84
C LEU A 39 7.74 14.88 10.93
N LEU A 40 6.88 13.93 11.32
CA LEU A 40 5.94 14.13 12.41
C LEU A 40 6.66 14.18 13.78
N PRO A 41 6.17 15.01 14.73
CA PRO A 41 6.57 14.93 16.13
C PRO A 41 6.43 13.50 16.66
N LYS A 42 7.32 13.06 17.56
CA LYS A 42 7.37 11.67 18.05
C LYS A 42 6.01 11.11 18.50
N HIS A 43 5.17 11.95 19.10
CA HIS A 43 3.85 11.58 19.60
C HIS A 43 2.75 11.47 18.52
N LEU A 44 3.00 12.01 17.32
CA LEU A 44 2.10 11.89 16.15
C LEU A 44 2.57 10.83 15.16
N ARG A 45 3.78 10.27 15.34
CA ARG A 45 4.30 9.21 14.50
C ARG A 45 3.42 7.97 14.64
N ARG A 46 3.04 7.41 13.52
CA ARG A 46 2.26 6.19 13.41
C ARG A 46 3.18 4.98 13.30
N PRO A 47 2.74 3.80 13.78
CA PRO A 47 3.44 2.55 13.49
C PRO A 47 3.41 2.24 11.99
N GLU A 48 4.38 1.47 11.53
CA GLU A 48 4.46 1.05 10.13
C GLU A 48 3.18 0.31 9.68
N PRO A 49 2.63 0.64 8.50
CA PRO A 49 1.48 -0.08 7.96
C PRO A 49 1.84 -1.55 7.75
N LYS A 50 1.03 -2.47 8.28
CA LYS A 50 1.25 -3.90 8.08
C LYS A 50 0.64 -4.35 6.76
N LYS A 51 1.44 -5.03 5.94
CA LYS A 51 0.92 -5.68 4.75
C LYS A 51 -0.06 -6.78 5.17
N PRO A 52 -1.32 -6.75 4.69
CA PRO A 52 -2.24 -7.84 4.97
C PRO A 52 -1.68 -9.13 4.36
N GLU A 53 -1.59 -10.17 5.17
CA GLU A 53 -1.37 -11.52 4.67
C GLU A 53 -2.60 -11.85 3.83
N VAL A 54 -2.46 -11.79 2.50
CA VAL A 54 -3.44 -12.36 1.60
C VAL A 54 -3.42 -13.86 1.81
N THR A 55 -4.19 -14.35 2.77
CA THR A 55 -4.75 -15.70 2.67
C THR A 55 -5.64 -15.65 1.43
N PRO A 56 -5.30 -16.33 0.32
CA PRO A 56 -6.27 -16.49 -0.74
C PRO A 56 -7.46 -17.21 -0.10
N VAL A 57 -8.59 -16.51 0.01
CA VAL A 57 -9.86 -17.19 0.26
C VAL A 57 -10.04 -18.09 -0.94
N GLN A 58 -9.84 -19.39 -0.73
CA GLN A 58 -10.01 -20.44 -1.72
C GLN A 58 -11.46 -20.48 -2.20
#